data_AF-A0A1I3TTK8-F1
#
_entry.id   AF-A0A1I3TTK8-F1
#
_cell.length_a   1.000
_cell.length_b   1.000
_cell.length_c   1.000
_cell.angle_alpha   90.00
_cell.angle_beta   90.00
_cell.angle_gamma   90.00
#
_symmetry.space_group_name_H-M   'P 1'
#
loop_
_entity.id
_entity.type
_entity.pdbx_description
1 polymer ?
#
loop_
_entity_poly.entity_id
_entity_poly.type
_entity_poly.pdbx_seq_one_letter_code
_entity_poly.pdbx_strand_id
1 'polypeptide(L)'
;MLSVERATPALPAIELPSKPPCYTWPGPIRRARGTMLKLLYRWTHSRAFRHNERLWGAVTVERHESGYLQRMRIGRHELPIENADTLLGAFKGACHLIATGPSISDIDYASLDLDHVMGVNGAIALQDRHPVQFDYYCIVDAGFARNRPDLVARVMQQRLVLFATPLVLWYIAQYFPLEQMQCRVFLIEDVRYPACRRALRRQELRAAQTRDGLVVFDEARALGFSLDIRRGTFDGRTVAYTGLQILHSLGFDTLYLHGLDFRHAARTPRFYETAGTMQPSSLDDHFDAFIAPSFREAAALLERRGVRMVNLSPHSALDTQVAEKGDWRQLRRVSVAYG
;
A
#
# COMPACT_ATOMS: atom_id res chain seq x y z
N MET A 1 6.02 -5.98 54.83
CA MET A 1 6.34 -5.53 53.47
C MET A 1 6.10 -6.73 52.55
N LEU A 2 4.90 -6.83 51.98
CA LEU A 2 4.51 -7.92 51.07
C LEU A 2 4.69 -7.39 49.64
N SER A 3 5.66 -7.93 48.91
CA SER A 3 5.82 -7.69 47.47
C SER A 3 4.69 -8.38 46.73
N VAL A 4 3.89 -7.60 46.02
CA VAL A 4 2.88 -8.09 45.09
C VAL A 4 3.56 -8.22 43.72
N GLU A 5 3.95 -9.44 43.35
CA GLU A 5 4.31 -9.78 41.98
C GLU A 5 3.11 -9.50 41.06
N ARG A 6 3.25 -8.52 40.18
CA ARG A 6 2.30 -8.34 39.07
C ARG A 6 2.69 -9.33 37.99
N ALA A 7 1.94 -10.42 37.90
CA ALA A 7 1.97 -11.32 36.76
C ALA A 7 1.67 -10.54 35.47
N THR A 8 2.63 -10.55 34.54
CA THR A 8 2.44 -10.06 33.17
C THR A 8 1.42 -10.98 32.49
N PRO A 9 0.29 -10.48 31.96
CA PRO A 9 -0.64 -11.34 31.24
C PRO A 9 0.03 -11.80 29.95
N ALA A 10 0.15 -13.12 29.77
CA ALA A 10 0.53 -13.71 28.51
C ALA A 10 -0.48 -13.26 27.44
N LEU A 11 0.01 -12.63 26.38
CA LEU A 11 -0.81 -12.29 25.22
C LEU A 11 -1.39 -13.59 24.65
N PRO A 12 -2.71 -13.65 24.35
CA PRO A 12 -3.31 -14.84 23.78
C PRO A 12 -2.61 -15.18 22.46
N ALA A 13 -2.33 -16.46 22.26
CA ALA A 13 -1.83 -16.97 20.99
C ALA A 13 -2.75 -16.51 19.86
N ILE A 14 -2.16 -16.00 18.78
CA ILE A 14 -2.90 -15.65 17.56
C ILE A 14 -3.44 -16.96 17.00
N GLU A 15 -4.70 -17.29 17.29
CA GLU A 15 -5.41 -18.38 16.62
C GLU A 15 -5.50 -18.02 15.13
N LEU A 16 -4.75 -18.75 14.29
CA LEU A 16 -4.94 -18.71 12.85
C LEU A 16 -6.41 -19.08 12.57
N PRO A 17 -7.14 -18.32 11.74
CA PRO A 17 -8.54 -18.60 11.47
C PRO A 17 -8.70 -20.03 10.96
N SER A 18 -9.56 -20.81 11.62
CA SER A 18 -9.80 -22.24 11.37
C SER A 18 -10.42 -22.55 9.99
N LYS A 19 -10.77 -21.52 9.22
CA LYS A 19 -11.22 -21.64 7.83
C LYS A 19 -10.39 -20.70 6.95
N PRO A 20 -9.95 -21.15 5.76
CA PRO A 20 -9.34 -20.26 4.79
C PRO A 20 -10.33 -19.13 4.47
N PRO A 21 -9.85 -17.88 4.34
CA PRO A 21 -10.73 -16.75 4.12
C PRO A 21 -11.49 -16.93 2.80
N CYS A 22 -12.82 -16.76 2.87
CA CYS A 22 -13.73 -17.15 1.80
C CYS A 22 -13.61 -16.21 0.60
N TYR A 23 -13.32 -16.77 -0.57
CA TYR A 23 -13.37 -16.05 -1.84
C TYR A 23 -13.86 -16.95 -2.97
N THR A 24 -14.46 -16.34 -3.98
CA THR A 24 -14.97 -17.09 -5.14
C THR A 24 -14.49 -16.45 -6.42
N TRP A 25 -14.06 -17.27 -7.37
CA TRP A 25 -13.72 -16.78 -8.70
C TRP A 25 -14.98 -16.29 -9.41
N PRO A 26 -14.96 -15.10 -10.04
CA PRO A 26 -16.13 -14.58 -10.74
C PRO A 26 -16.52 -15.52 -11.88
N GLY A 27 -17.78 -15.94 -11.86
CA GLY A 27 -18.36 -16.84 -12.86
C GLY A 27 -18.36 -16.25 -14.28
N PRO A 28 -18.55 -17.10 -15.31
CA PRO A 28 -18.40 -16.71 -16.72
C PRO A 28 -19.33 -15.56 -17.13
N ILE A 29 -20.59 -15.58 -16.67
CA ILE A 29 -21.58 -14.53 -16.98
C ILE A 29 -21.14 -13.16 -16.45
N ARG A 30 -20.64 -13.10 -15.22
CA ARG A 30 -20.13 -11.86 -14.61
C ARG A 30 -18.93 -11.31 -15.39
N ARG A 31 -18.00 -12.18 -15.79
CA ARG A 31 -16.83 -11.80 -16.60
C ARG A 31 -17.22 -11.29 -17.99
N ALA A 32 -18.20 -11.94 -18.63
CA ALA A 32 -18.72 -11.52 -19.93
C ALA A 32 -19.40 -10.15 -19.85
N ARG A 33 -20.30 -9.94 -18.88
CA ARG A 33 -20.93 -8.64 -18.62
C ARG A 33 -19.91 -7.54 -18.35
N GLY A 34 -18.91 -7.82 -17.51
CA GLY A 34 -17.83 -6.86 -17.23
C GLY A 34 -17.01 -6.51 -18.47
N THR A 35 -16.82 -7.45 -19.39
CA THR A 35 -16.13 -7.21 -20.65
C THR A 35 -16.97 -6.38 -21.62
N MET A 36 -18.25 -6.68 -21.73
CA MET A 36 -19.20 -5.90 -22.55
C MET A 36 -19.27 -4.44 -22.09
N LEU A 37 -19.46 -4.19 -20.78
CA LEU A 37 -19.50 -2.83 -20.22
C LEU A 37 -18.19 -2.07 -20.46
N LYS A 38 -17.05 -2.74 -20.31
CA LYS A 38 -15.73 -2.15 -20.63
C LYS A 38 -15.66 -1.73 -22.10
N LEU A 39 -16.07 -2.59 -23.04
CA LEU A 39 -16.01 -2.29 -24.47
C LEU A 39 -16.95 -1.14 -24.83
N LEU A 40 -18.17 -1.14 -24.29
CA LEU A 40 -19.12 -0.05 -24.45
C LEU A 40 -18.56 1.27 -23.89
N TYR A 41 -17.94 1.24 -22.70
CA TYR A 41 -17.29 2.41 -22.11
C TYR A 41 -16.19 2.97 -23.01
N ARG A 42 -15.33 2.10 -23.57
CA ARG A 42 -14.25 2.50 -24.49
C ARG A 42 -14.77 3.07 -25.81
N TRP A 43 -15.98 2.69 -26.23
CA TRP A 43 -16.63 3.23 -27.41
C TRP A 43 -17.28 4.59 -27.15
N THR A 44 -17.89 4.78 -25.97
CA THR A 44 -18.56 6.04 -25.60
C THR A 44 -17.65 7.10 -24.99
N HIS A 45 -16.48 6.72 -24.46
CA HIS A 45 -15.58 7.63 -23.75
C HIS A 45 -14.20 7.74 -24.42
N SER A 46 -13.60 8.92 -24.31
CA SER A 46 -12.25 9.16 -24.83
C SER A 46 -11.18 8.35 -24.08
N ARG A 47 -9.98 8.26 -24.66
CA ARG A 47 -8.83 7.57 -24.04
C ARG A 47 -8.51 8.08 -22.64
N ALA A 48 -8.77 9.36 -22.36
CA ALA A 48 -8.48 10.00 -21.09
C ALA A 48 -9.37 9.52 -19.93
N PHE A 49 -10.38 8.70 -20.19
CA PHE A 49 -11.24 8.12 -19.16
C PHE A 49 -11.05 6.61 -18.97
N ARG A 50 -10.20 5.96 -19.78
CA ARG A 50 -10.09 4.49 -19.82
C ARG A 50 -9.73 3.84 -18.48
N HIS A 51 -9.05 4.55 -17.59
CA HIS A 51 -8.75 4.06 -16.23
C HIS A 51 -10.03 3.82 -15.39
N ASN A 52 -11.15 4.45 -15.75
CA ASN A 52 -12.44 4.29 -15.07
C ASN A 52 -13.34 3.19 -15.65
N GLU A 53 -12.92 2.49 -16.70
CA GLU A 53 -13.79 1.59 -17.48
C GLU A 53 -14.42 0.45 -16.66
N ARG A 54 -13.78 0.05 -15.56
CA ARG A 54 -14.28 -0.99 -14.64
C ARG A 54 -15.20 -0.43 -13.57
N LEU A 55 -15.05 0.84 -13.23
CA LEU A 55 -15.88 1.53 -12.24
C LEU A 55 -17.27 1.81 -12.80
N TRP A 56 -17.38 2.00 -14.12
CA TRP A 56 -18.62 2.40 -14.78
C TRP A 56 -19.77 1.41 -14.57
N GLY A 57 -20.92 1.95 -14.14
CA GLY A 57 -22.15 1.20 -13.90
C GLY A 57 -22.20 0.41 -12.59
N ALA A 58 -21.08 0.24 -11.88
CA ALA A 58 -21.01 -0.51 -10.62
C ALA A 58 -20.58 0.34 -9.42
N VAL A 59 -19.77 1.37 -9.65
CA VAL A 59 -19.17 2.19 -8.59
C VAL A 59 -19.76 3.59 -8.62
N THR A 60 -20.07 4.11 -7.45
CA THR A 60 -20.36 5.54 -7.22
C THR A 60 -19.38 6.05 -6.18
N VAL A 61 -18.81 7.23 -6.43
CA VAL A 61 -17.93 7.93 -5.49
C VAL A 61 -18.50 9.31 -5.21
N GLU A 62 -18.43 9.74 -3.95
CA GLU A 62 -18.73 11.11 -3.55
C GLU A 62 -17.43 11.77 -3.10
N ARG A 63 -17.28 13.05 -3.44
CA ARG A 63 -16.10 13.83 -3.11
C ARG A 63 -16.48 14.97 -2.19
N HIS A 64 -15.60 15.24 -1.24
CA HIS A 64 -15.69 16.43 -0.41
C HIS A 64 -15.58 17.70 -1.29
N GLU A 65 -16.02 18.85 -0.78
CA GLU A 65 -15.89 20.15 -1.46
C GLU A 65 -14.43 20.46 -1.84
N SER A 66 -13.50 20.03 -0.98
CA SER A 66 -12.06 20.15 -1.22
C SER A 66 -11.54 19.20 -2.31
N GLY A 67 -12.36 18.27 -2.83
CA GLY A 67 -12.06 17.44 -4.00
C GLY A 67 -11.62 16.01 -3.72
N TYR A 68 -11.32 15.65 -2.47
CA TYR A 68 -10.90 14.29 -2.09
C TYR A 68 -12.09 13.31 -2.00
N LEU A 69 -11.80 12.01 -2.13
CA LEU A 69 -12.80 10.94 -2.02
C LEU A 69 -13.31 10.82 -0.58
N GLN A 70 -14.63 10.91 -0.38
CA GLN A 70 -15.25 10.86 0.94
C GLN A 70 -16.11 9.60 1.12
N ARG A 71 -16.78 9.15 0.05
CA ARG A 71 -17.59 7.92 0.08
C ARG A 71 -17.41 7.13 -1.20
N MET A 72 -17.59 5.81 -1.07
CA MET A 72 -17.60 4.89 -2.19
C MET A 72 -18.67 3.81 -1.97
N ARG A 73 -19.49 3.61 -3.00
CA ARG A 73 -20.49 2.55 -3.06
C ARG A 73 -20.22 1.63 -4.23
N ILE A 74 -20.31 0.32 -4.02
CA ILE A 74 -20.20 -0.71 -5.05
C ILE A 74 -21.52 -1.49 -5.11
N GLY A 75 -22.27 -1.34 -6.20
CA GLY A 75 -23.63 -1.87 -6.27
C GLY A 75 -24.47 -1.28 -5.14
N ARG A 76 -25.06 -2.10 -4.28
CA ARG A 76 -25.85 -1.63 -3.12
C ARG A 76 -25.03 -1.41 -1.85
N HIS A 77 -23.74 -1.77 -1.84
CA HIS A 77 -22.93 -1.81 -0.64
C HIS A 77 -22.11 -0.52 -0.51
N GLU A 78 -22.31 0.21 0.57
CA GLU A 78 -21.50 1.37 0.96
C GLU A 78 -20.32 0.91 1.81
N LEU A 79 -19.11 1.32 1.45
CA LEU A 79 -17.90 0.91 2.16
C LEU A 79 -17.69 1.76 3.43
N PRO A 80 -17.15 1.17 4.52
CA PRO A 80 -16.73 1.92 5.70
C PRO A 80 -15.45 2.71 5.40
N ILE A 81 -15.63 3.94 4.91
CA ILE A 81 -14.54 4.84 4.52
C ILE A 81 -14.13 5.74 5.69
N GLU A 82 -12.84 5.71 6.04
CA GLU A 82 -12.21 6.52 7.07
C GLU A 82 -11.16 7.47 6.47
N ASN A 83 -11.54 8.26 5.46
CA ASN A 83 -10.75 9.42 4.99
C ASN A 83 -10.76 10.57 6.01
N ALA A 84 -10.78 10.24 7.30
CA ALA A 84 -10.95 11.18 8.40
C ALA A 84 -9.65 11.96 8.64
N ASP A 85 -9.82 13.25 8.94
CA ASP A 85 -8.71 14.15 9.28
C ASP A 85 -7.93 13.69 10.52
N THR A 86 -8.58 12.91 11.39
CA THR A 86 -8.01 12.42 12.65
C THR A 86 -6.87 11.43 12.48
N LEU A 87 -6.69 10.82 11.30
CA LEU A 87 -5.61 9.87 11.04
C LEU A 87 -4.35 10.55 10.51
N LEU A 88 -4.49 11.68 9.80
CA LEU A 88 -3.38 12.37 9.17
C LEU A 88 -2.62 13.22 10.19
N GLY A 89 -1.29 13.09 10.21
CA GLY A 89 -0.43 13.75 11.20
C GLY A 89 -0.67 13.32 12.65
N ALA A 90 -1.37 12.21 12.88
CA ALA A 90 -1.74 11.73 14.21
C ALA A 90 -0.61 10.97 14.93
N PHE A 91 0.44 10.59 14.19
CA PHE A 91 1.52 9.76 14.68
C PHE A 91 2.85 10.51 14.71
N LYS A 92 3.81 9.94 15.44
CA LYS A 92 5.21 10.38 15.51
C LYS A 92 6.09 9.16 15.79
N GLY A 93 7.37 9.21 15.44
CA GLY A 93 8.32 8.13 15.69
C GLY A 93 8.39 7.10 14.57
N ALA A 94 8.70 5.86 14.94
CA ALA A 94 9.06 4.80 14.01
C ALA A 94 7.86 4.09 13.38
N CYS A 95 7.95 3.81 12.08
CA CYS A 95 7.06 2.88 11.40
C CYS A 95 7.84 2.00 10.40
N HIS A 96 7.37 0.75 10.26
CA HIS A 96 8.00 -0.29 9.45
C HIS A 96 7.15 -0.52 8.18
N LEU A 97 7.70 -0.15 7.02
CA LEU A 97 7.11 -0.46 5.72
C LEU A 97 7.64 -1.80 5.21
N ILE A 98 6.81 -2.83 5.24
CA ILE A 98 7.16 -4.18 4.80
C ILE A 98 6.68 -4.38 3.37
N ALA A 99 7.63 -4.45 2.43
CA ALA A 99 7.41 -4.81 1.04
C ALA A 99 7.50 -6.33 0.82
N THR A 100 7.96 -6.76 -0.35
CA THR A 100 7.84 -8.17 -0.77
C THR A 100 9.11 -8.75 -1.39
N GLY A 101 10.20 -7.98 -1.41
CA GLY A 101 11.47 -8.45 -1.94
C GLY A 101 12.04 -9.65 -1.17
N PRO A 102 12.96 -10.40 -1.79
CA PRO A 102 13.53 -11.62 -1.22
C PRO A 102 14.23 -11.42 0.13
N SER A 103 14.78 -10.23 0.42
CA SER A 103 15.55 -9.99 1.66
C SER A 103 14.72 -10.10 2.94
N ILE A 104 13.38 -10.09 2.82
CA ILE A 104 12.46 -10.39 3.93
C ILE A 104 12.81 -11.74 4.57
N SER A 105 13.30 -12.70 3.78
CA SER A 105 13.64 -14.05 4.25
C SER A 105 14.85 -14.09 5.18
N ASP A 106 15.67 -13.02 5.21
CA ASP A 106 16.90 -12.93 6.00
C ASP A 106 16.69 -12.21 7.34
N ILE A 107 15.45 -11.79 7.64
CA ILE A 107 15.09 -11.00 8.80
C ILE A 107 14.34 -11.89 9.80
N ASP A 108 14.83 -11.95 11.05
CA ASP A 108 14.11 -12.60 12.15
C ASP A 108 13.09 -11.64 12.77
N TYR A 109 11.91 -11.57 12.16
CA TYR A 109 10.81 -10.70 12.60
C TYR A 109 10.30 -11.01 14.02
N ALA A 110 10.52 -12.22 14.54
CA ALA A 110 10.12 -12.55 15.90
C ALA A 110 11.00 -11.84 16.95
N SER A 111 12.21 -11.44 16.57
CA SER A 111 13.15 -10.71 17.43
C SER A 111 13.04 -9.19 17.36
N LEU A 112 12.30 -8.66 16.38
CA LEU A 112 12.18 -7.23 16.15
C LEU A 112 11.18 -6.57 17.10
N ASP A 113 11.49 -5.34 17.48
CA ASP A 113 10.50 -4.42 18.02
C ASP A 113 9.84 -3.66 16.87
N LEU A 114 8.52 -3.79 16.76
CA LEU A 114 7.74 -3.28 15.63
C LEU A 114 6.56 -2.47 16.19
N ASP A 115 6.79 -1.20 16.49
CA ASP A 115 5.77 -0.32 17.08
C ASP A 115 4.56 -0.13 16.15
N HIS A 116 4.84 0.19 14.89
CA HIS A 116 3.84 0.41 13.85
C HIS A 116 4.26 -0.25 12.56
N VAL A 117 3.36 -0.99 11.91
CA VAL A 117 3.68 -1.77 10.71
C VAL A 117 2.69 -1.50 9.59
N MET A 118 3.23 -1.13 8.44
CA MET A 118 2.51 -1.09 7.17
C MET A 118 2.96 -2.21 6.25
N GLY A 119 2.03 -3.05 5.82
CA GLY A 119 2.27 -4.04 4.77
C GLY A 119 1.86 -3.52 3.39
N VAL A 120 2.56 -3.97 2.34
CA VAL A 120 2.11 -3.74 0.96
C VAL A 120 1.97 -5.04 0.18
N ASN A 121 0.94 -5.10 -0.68
CA ASN A 121 0.65 -6.26 -1.54
C ASN A 121 0.72 -7.61 -0.80
N GLY A 122 1.72 -8.45 -1.07
CA GLY A 122 1.83 -9.79 -0.50
C GLY A 122 2.53 -9.88 0.85
N ALA A 123 2.87 -8.76 1.50
CA ALA A 123 3.52 -8.73 2.82
C ALA A 123 2.76 -9.51 3.90
N ILE A 124 1.44 -9.65 3.79
CA ILE A 124 0.57 -10.41 4.69
C ILE A 124 0.98 -11.88 4.80
N ALA A 125 1.64 -12.44 3.78
CA ALA A 125 2.17 -13.79 3.80
C ALA A 125 3.28 -13.98 4.85
N LEU A 126 3.86 -12.90 5.37
CA LEU A 126 4.84 -12.95 6.45
C LEU A 126 4.25 -13.57 7.73
N GLN A 127 2.93 -13.46 7.91
CA GLN A 127 2.20 -14.10 9.01
C GLN A 127 2.27 -15.63 8.99
N ASP A 128 2.69 -16.25 7.88
CA ASP A 128 2.87 -17.71 7.80
C ASP A 128 4.09 -18.19 8.59
N ARG A 129 5.05 -17.30 8.87
CA ARG A 129 6.31 -17.62 9.54
C ARG A 129 6.54 -16.82 10.82
N HIS A 130 5.93 -15.65 10.93
CA HIS A 130 6.16 -14.73 12.05
C HIS A 130 4.86 -14.09 12.53
N PRO A 131 4.67 -13.84 13.82
CA PRO A 131 3.43 -13.26 14.37
C PRO A 131 3.36 -11.73 14.15
N VAL A 132 3.58 -11.26 12.92
CA VAL A 132 3.57 -9.83 12.59
C VAL A 132 2.12 -9.31 12.58
N GLN A 133 1.90 -8.22 13.31
CA GLN A 133 0.64 -7.49 13.30
C GLN A 133 0.79 -6.26 12.41
N PHE A 134 -0.19 -6.02 11.54
CA PHE A 134 -0.21 -4.88 10.63
C PHE A 134 -1.26 -3.88 11.10
N ASP A 135 -0.85 -2.64 11.35
CA ASP A 135 -1.77 -1.53 11.65
C ASP A 135 -2.37 -0.94 10.38
N TYR A 136 -1.54 -0.93 9.33
CA TYR A 136 -1.85 -0.34 8.04
C TYR A 136 -1.53 -1.32 6.92
N TYR A 137 -2.26 -1.18 5.82
CA TYR A 137 -1.98 -1.96 4.63
C TYR A 137 -2.25 -1.15 3.37
N CYS A 138 -1.44 -1.29 2.33
CA CYS A 138 -1.65 -0.58 1.08
C CYS A 138 -1.71 -1.55 -0.11
N ILE A 139 -2.80 -1.47 -0.86
CA ILE A 139 -3.01 -2.21 -2.11
C ILE A 139 -3.50 -1.22 -3.17
N VAL A 140 -2.61 -0.85 -4.09
CA VAL A 140 -2.95 -0.03 -5.27
C VAL A 140 -2.79 -0.78 -6.60
N ASP A 141 -2.16 -1.96 -6.56
CA ASP A 141 -2.00 -2.84 -7.72
C ASP A 141 -3.26 -3.69 -7.93
N ALA A 142 -4.05 -3.31 -8.93
CA ALA A 142 -5.24 -4.06 -9.34
C ALA A 142 -4.92 -5.46 -9.90
N GLY A 143 -3.71 -5.66 -10.45
CA GLY A 143 -3.22 -6.96 -10.89
C GLY A 143 -3.01 -7.90 -9.71
N PHE A 144 -2.36 -7.42 -8.64
CA PHE A 144 -2.24 -8.16 -7.39
C PHE A 144 -3.61 -8.56 -6.83
N ALA A 145 -4.55 -7.61 -6.75
CA ALA A 145 -5.90 -7.89 -6.25
C ALA A 145 -6.64 -8.97 -7.05
N ARG A 146 -6.38 -9.05 -8.36
CA ARG A 146 -6.99 -10.02 -9.29
C ARG A 146 -6.34 -11.40 -9.22
N ASN A 147 -5.01 -11.43 -9.07
CA ASN A 147 -4.22 -12.64 -9.24
C ASN A 147 -3.94 -13.35 -7.91
N ARG A 148 -3.97 -12.61 -6.78
CA ARG A 148 -3.74 -13.14 -5.42
C ARG A 148 -4.91 -12.86 -4.47
N PRO A 149 -6.15 -13.27 -4.83
CA PRO A 149 -7.29 -13.11 -3.95
C PRO A 149 -7.04 -13.81 -2.60
N ASP A 150 -6.32 -14.93 -2.57
CA ASP A 150 -5.91 -15.62 -1.35
C ASP A 150 -5.22 -14.70 -0.32
N LEU A 151 -4.31 -13.84 -0.75
CA LEU A 151 -3.62 -12.90 0.14
C LEU A 151 -4.48 -11.69 0.49
N VAL A 152 -5.23 -11.17 -0.48
CA VAL A 152 -6.18 -10.06 -0.24
C VAL A 152 -7.22 -10.45 0.80
N ALA A 153 -7.72 -11.67 0.73
CA ALA A 153 -8.67 -12.23 1.67
C ALA A 153 -8.16 -12.14 3.12
N ARG A 154 -6.87 -12.45 3.33
CA ARG A 154 -6.22 -12.35 4.64
C ARG A 154 -6.17 -10.91 5.13
N VAL A 155 -5.81 -9.96 4.26
CA VAL A 155 -5.79 -8.52 4.58
C VAL A 155 -7.18 -8.03 5.00
N MET A 156 -8.22 -8.42 4.27
CA MET A 156 -9.61 -8.03 4.57
C MET A 156 -10.11 -8.54 5.94
N GLN A 157 -9.55 -9.64 6.45
CA GLN A 157 -9.89 -10.20 7.75
C GLN A 157 -9.09 -9.58 8.91
N GLN A 158 -8.12 -8.70 8.63
CA GLN A 158 -7.37 -8.00 9.67
C GLN A 158 -8.13 -6.76 10.16
N ARG A 159 -7.99 -6.44 11.45
CA ARG A 159 -8.48 -5.18 12.04
C ARG A 159 -7.48 -4.05 11.83
N LEU A 160 -7.24 -3.68 10.56
CA LEU A 160 -6.28 -2.66 10.13
C LEU A 160 -6.95 -1.55 9.30
N VAL A 161 -6.18 -0.52 8.92
CA VAL A 161 -6.60 0.46 7.90
C VAL A 161 -6.00 0.11 6.54
N LEU A 162 -6.87 -0.23 5.58
CA LEU A 162 -6.52 -0.55 4.20
C LEU A 162 -6.59 0.71 3.33
N PHE A 163 -5.43 1.17 2.89
CA PHE A 163 -5.28 2.19 1.85
C PHE A 163 -5.43 1.53 0.48
N ALA A 164 -6.47 1.91 -0.26
CA ALA A 164 -6.76 1.30 -1.55
C ALA A 164 -7.37 2.29 -2.54
N THR A 165 -7.18 2.02 -3.82
CA THR A 165 -7.86 2.76 -4.88
C THR A 165 -9.27 2.22 -5.12
N PRO A 166 -10.20 3.05 -5.64
CA PRO A 166 -11.52 2.56 -6.04
C PRO A 166 -11.49 1.39 -7.02
N LEU A 167 -10.47 1.31 -7.89
CA LEU A 167 -10.30 0.20 -8.81
C LEU A 167 -9.92 -1.09 -8.08
N VAL A 168 -9.01 -1.03 -7.11
CA VAL A 168 -8.66 -2.19 -6.28
C VAL A 168 -9.88 -2.68 -5.51
N LEU A 169 -10.61 -1.79 -4.85
CA LEU A 169 -11.82 -2.15 -4.10
C LEU A 169 -12.91 -2.75 -5.01
N TRP A 170 -13.04 -2.25 -6.25
CA TRP A 170 -13.91 -2.87 -7.25
C TRP A 170 -13.48 -4.30 -7.58
N TYR A 171 -12.18 -4.56 -7.73
CA TYR A 171 -11.67 -5.92 -7.95
C TYR A 171 -11.94 -6.82 -6.76
N ILE A 172 -11.69 -6.34 -5.54
CA ILE A 172 -12.02 -7.05 -4.30
C ILE A 172 -13.50 -7.48 -4.31
N ALA A 173 -14.42 -6.56 -4.60
CA ALA A 173 -15.85 -6.85 -4.68
C ALA A 173 -16.25 -7.90 -5.74
N GLN A 174 -15.35 -8.28 -6.67
CA GLN A 174 -15.62 -9.35 -7.63
C GLN A 174 -15.38 -10.75 -7.05
N TYR A 175 -14.60 -10.86 -5.98
CA TYR A 175 -14.21 -12.13 -5.35
C TYR A 175 -14.83 -12.32 -3.97
N PHE A 176 -15.13 -11.22 -3.29
CA PHE A 176 -15.49 -11.19 -1.88
C PHE A 176 -16.84 -10.51 -1.64
N PRO A 177 -17.68 -11.04 -0.73
CA PRO A 177 -18.76 -10.27 -0.13
C PRO A 177 -18.17 -9.17 0.77
N LEU A 178 -18.49 -7.91 0.49
CA LEU A 178 -17.91 -6.77 1.19
C LEU A 178 -18.38 -6.67 2.65
N GLU A 179 -19.50 -7.32 2.98
CA GLU A 179 -20.04 -7.43 4.34
C GLU A 179 -19.12 -8.21 5.29
N GLN A 180 -18.18 -9.00 4.75
CA GLN A 180 -17.21 -9.78 5.53
C GLN A 180 -15.89 -9.03 5.77
N MET A 181 -15.77 -7.79 5.29
CA MET A 181 -14.57 -6.99 5.45
C MET A 181 -14.46 -6.49 6.90
N GLN A 182 -13.37 -6.83 7.58
CA GLN A 182 -13.06 -6.39 8.93
C GLN A 182 -12.15 -5.16 8.96
N CYS A 183 -11.33 -4.99 7.91
CA CYS A 183 -10.49 -3.81 7.78
C CYS A 183 -11.34 -2.56 7.48
N ARG A 184 -10.86 -1.42 7.93
CA ARG A 184 -11.39 -0.09 7.59
C ARG A 184 -10.70 0.42 6.34
N VAL A 185 -11.35 1.24 5.53
CA VAL A 185 -10.79 1.66 4.23
C VAL A 185 -10.46 3.14 4.23
N PHE A 186 -9.24 3.47 3.81
CA PHE A 186 -8.87 4.84 3.43
C PHE A 186 -8.74 4.90 1.91
N LEU A 187 -9.60 5.68 1.25
CA LEU A 187 -9.56 5.86 -0.20
C LEU A 187 -8.41 6.76 -0.60
N ILE A 188 -7.58 6.24 -1.50
CA ILE A 188 -6.55 7.00 -2.20
C ILE A 188 -6.76 6.86 -3.70
N GLU A 189 -6.19 7.78 -4.47
CA GLU A 189 -6.16 7.68 -5.93
C GLU A 189 -4.80 8.09 -6.47
N ASP A 190 -4.53 7.70 -7.72
CA ASP A 190 -3.39 8.24 -8.44
C ASP A 190 -3.75 9.67 -8.88
N VAL A 191 -2.85 10.62 -8.62
CA VAL A 191 -3.04 12.04 -8.96
C VAL A 191 -3.37 12.24 -10.44
N ARG A 192 -2.80 11.43 -11.34
CA ARG A 192 -3.04 11.50 -12.79
C ARG A 192 -4.30 10.78 -13.22
N TYR A 193 -4.75 9.80 -12.46
CA TYR A 193 -5.87 8.93 -12.83
C TYR A 193 -6.96 8.94 -11.76
N PRO A 194 -7.56 10.13 -11.46
CA PRO A 194 -8.59 10.24 -10.46
C PRO A 194 -9.82 9.42 -10.83
N ALA A 195 -10.39 8.75 -9.84
CA ALA A 195 -11.55 7.88 -10.02
C ALA A 195 -12.76 8.69 -10.47
N CYS A 196 -13.45 8.16 -11.49
CA CYS A 196 -14.63 8.75 -12.13
C CYS A 196 -14.41 10.15 -12.73
N ARG A 197 -13.15 10.58 -12.88
CA ARG A 197 -12.76 11.84 -13.51
C ARG A 197 -11.80 11.59 -14.68
N ARG A 198 -11.65 12.58 -15.54
CA ARG A 198 -10.68 12.53 -16.65
C ARG A 198 -9.26 12.45 -16.09
N ALA A 199 -8.41 11.64 -16.71
CA ALA A 199 -6.98 11.62 -16.42
C ALA A 199 -6.37 13.00 -16.67
N LEU A 200 -5.50 13.45 -15.77
CA LEU A 200 -4.81 14.73 -15.89
C LEU A 200 -3.75 14.68 -16.99
N ARG A 201 -3.67 15.76 -17.77
CA ARG A 201 -2.56 16.03 -18.69
C ARG A 201 -1.36 16.53 -17.89
N ARG A 202 -0.18 16.44 -18.48
CA ARG A 202 1.09 16.88 -17.88
C ARG A 202 1.03 18.34 -17.37
N GLN A 203 0.50 19.25 -18.18
CA GLN A 203 0.36 20.66 -17.84
C GLN A 203 -0.58 20.90 -16.64
N GLU A 204 -1.57 20.03 -16.46
CA GLU A 204 -2.56 20.14 -15.38
C GLU A 204 -1.98 19.68 -14.03
N LEU A 205 -1.03 18.75 -14.06
CA LEU A 205 -0.33 18.27 -12.87
C LEU A 205 0.49 19.39 -12.20
N ARG A 206 1.09 20.27 -13.00
CA ARG A 206 1.82 21.44 -12.49
C ARG A 206 0.90 22.41 -11.77
N ALA A 207 -0.27 22.69 -12.33
CA ALA A 207 -1.25 23.59 -11.72
C ALA A 207 -1.76 23.07 -10.36
N ALA A 208 -1.88 21.74 -10.21
CA ALA A 208 -2.29 21.10 -8.96
C ALA A 208 -1.23 21.24 -7.84
N GLN A 209 0.06 21.39 -8.17
CA GLN A 209 1.14 21.52 -7.19
C GLN A 209 0.94 22.71 -6.24
N THR A 210 0.57 23.87 -6.80
CA THR A 210 0.59 25.16 -6.10
C THR A 210 -0.42 25.31 -4.95
N ARG A 211 -1.36 24.37 -4.78
CA ARG A 211 -2.49 24.55 -3.83
C ARG A 211 -2.84 23.31 -3.00
N ASP A 212 -2.39 22.12 -3.38
CA ASP A 212 -2.96 20.85 -2.88
C ASP A 212 -1.97 19.95 -2.13
N GLY A 213 -0.88 20.48 -1.58
CA GLY A 213 0.07 19.63 -0.82
C GLY A 213 0.77 18.56 -1.69
N LEU A 214 0.86 18.78 -3.00
CA LEU A 214 1.58 17.94 -3.93
C LEU A 214 2.92 18.59 -4.27
N VAL A 215 3.98 17.80 -4.43
CA VAL A 215 5.29 18.25 -4.88
C VAL A 215 5.63 17.52 -6.17
N VAL A 216 5.74 18.24 -7.28
CA VAL A 216 6.09 17.64 -8.57
C VAL A 216 7.60 17.77 -8.77
N PHE A 217 8.26 16.64 -9.03
CA PHE A 217 9.70 16.57 -9.27
C PHE A 217 10.03 16.62 -10.76
N ASP A 218 9.22 15.94 -11.59
CA ASP A 218 9.38 15.89 -13.04
C ASP A 218 8.01 15.78 -13.71
N GLU A 219 7.60 16.82 -14.44
CA GLU A 219 6.30 16.88 -15.11
C GLU A 219 6.19 15.91 -16.31
N ALA A 220 7.30 15.71 -17.03
CA ALA A 220 7.30 14.91 -18.26
C ALA A 220 7.07 13.42 -17.94
N ARG A 221 7.71 12.96 -16.87
CA ARG A 221 7.56 11.61 -16.31
C ARG A 221 6.45 11.51 -15.27
N ALA A 222 5.93 12.65 -14.82
CA ALA A 222 4.96 12.79 -13.74
C ALA A 222 5.46 12.16 -12.43
N LEU A 223 6.70 12.45 -12.08
CA LEU A 223 7.29 12.10 -10.80
C LEU A 223 6.95 13.20 -9.79
N GLY A 224 6.67 12.79 -8.56
CA GLY A 224 6.33 13.70 -7.48
C GLY A 224 6.10 12.96 -6.18
N PHE A 225 5.69 13.71 -5.17
CA PHE A 225 5.40 13.23 -3.83
C PHE A 225 4.17 13.94 -3.29
N SER A 226 3.29 13.18 -2.64
CA SER A 226 2.12 13.73 -1.96
C SER A 226 2.41 13.95 -0.48
N LEU A 227 2.23 15.20 -0.01
CA LEU A 227 2.26 15.55 1.41
C LEU A 227 0.88 15.41 2.07
N ASP A 228 -0.17 15.25 1.25
CA ASP A 228 -1.54 14.96 1.69
C ASP A 228 -2.16 13.92 0.75
N ILE A 229 -2.13 12.66 1.15
CA ILE A 229 -2.64 11.54 0.35
C ILE A 229 -4.13 11.65 -0.04
N ARG A 230 -4.93 12.50 0.61
CA ARG A 230 -6.32 12.77 0.19
C ARG A 230 -6.39 13.44 -1.18
N ARG A 231 -5.32 14.15 -1.57
CA ARG A 231 -5.18 14.88 -2.84
C ARG A 231 -4.69 13.99 -3.98
N GLY A 232 -4.43 12.72 -3.69
CA GLY A 232 -3.87 11.75 -4.60
C GLY A 232 -2.42 11.41 -4.25
N THR A 233 -1.94 10.34 -4.85
CA THR A 233 -0.62 9.77 -4.66
C THR A 233 0.10 9.67 -6.00
N PHE A 234 1.43 9.69 -5.96
CA PHE A 234 2.26 9.39 -7.11
C PHE A 234 2.62 7.89 -7.09
N ASP A 235 2.52 7.20 -8.23
CA ASP A 235 2.72 5.75 -8.25
C ASP A 235 4.17 5.31 -7.99
N GLY A 236 5.16 6.14 -8.36
CA GLY A 236 6.58 5.81 -8.32
C GLY A 236 6.95 4.48 -8.99
N ARG A 237 6.04 3.92 -9.80
CA ARG A 237 6.06 2.55 -10.35
C ARG A 237 6.23 1.42 -9.33
N THR A 238 5.91 1.66 -8.06
CA THR A 238 5.96 0.64 -7.01
C THR A 238 5.03 0.98 -5.85
N VAL A 239 4.31 -0.01 -5.34
CA VAL A 239 3.40 0.16 -4.21
C VAL A 239 4.12 0.66 -2.96
N ALA A 240 5.40 0.32 -2.80
CA ALA A 240 6.22 0.83 -1.69
C ALA A 240 6.35 2.36 -1.69
N TYR A 241 6.37 2.99 -2.88
CA TYR A 241 6.45 4.44 -2.98
C TYR A 241 5.13 5.14 -2.60
N THR A 242 3.99 4.50 -2.88
CA THR A 242 2.70 4.93 -2.34
C THR A 242 2.65 4.74 -0.82
N GLY A 243 3.13 3.61 -0.31
CA GLY A 243 3.27 3.36 1.13
C GLY A 243 4.08 4.46 1.83
N LEU A 244 5.20 4.88 1.24
CA LEU A 244 6.03 5.97 1.75
C LEU A 244 5.26 7.29 1.89
N GLN A 245 4.47 7.68 0.89
CA GLN A 245 3.65 8.90 0.93
C GLN A 245 2.56 8.81 2.01
N ILE A 246 1.98 7.63 2.21
CA ILE A 246 1.00 7.39 3.27
C ILE A 246 1.66 7.55 4.63
N LEU A 247 2.78 6.87 4.90
CA LEU A 247 3.46 6.93 6.20
C LEU A 247 3.88 8.36 6.57
N HIS A 248 4.38 9.13 5.61
CA HIS A 248 4.64 10.55 5.82
C HIS A 248 3.36 11.33 6.18
N SER A 249 2.26 11.11 5.45
CA SER A 249 0.99 11.80 5.71
C SER A 249 0.35 11.41 7.05
N LEU A 250 0.68 10.22 7.58
CA LEU A 250 0.29 9.79 8.92
C LEU A 250 1.10 10.49 10.03
N GLY A 251 2.26 11.06 9.71
CA GLY A 251 3.11 11.82 10.65
C GLY A 251 4.35 11.09 11.15
N PHE A 252 4.63 9.88 10.68
CA PHE A 252 5.84 9.15 11.07
C PHE A 252 7.11 9.85 10.59
N ASP A 253 8.10 9.96 11.49
CA ASP A 253 9.36 10.66 11.25
C ASP A 253 10.56 9.72 11.11
N THR A 254 10.38 8.43 11.41
CA THR A 254 11.41 7.41 11.23
C THR A 254 10.83 6.21 10.49
N LEU A 255 11.33 5.93 9.29
CA LEU A 255 10.77 4.91 8.41
C LEU A 255 11.78 3.79 8.16
N TYR A 256 11.47 2.58 8.63
CA TYR A 256 12.23 1.38 8.34
C TYR A 256 11.62 0.64 7.15
N LEU A 257 12.38 0.49 6.07
CA LEU A 257 11.94 -0.09 4.81
C LEU A 257 12.48 -1.52 4.70
N HIS A 258 11.59 -2.51 4.54
CA HIS A 258 11.94 -3.93 4.50
C HIS A 258 11.60 -4.52 3.14
N GLY A 259 12.46 -5.38 2.58
CA GLY A 259 12.19 -6.07 1.31
C GLY A 259 12.13 -5.13 0.12
N LEU A 260 12.88 -4.03 0.16
CA LEU A 260 12.94 -3.00 -0.87
C LEU A 260 14.18 -3.22 -1.76
N ASP A 261 14.26 -4.40 -2.36
CA ASP A 261 15.46 -4.90 -3.05
C ASP A 261 15.68 -4.28 -4.43
N PHE A 262 14.67 -4.24 -5.29
CA PHE A 262 14.76 -3.70 -6.66
C PHE A 262 15.88 -4.26 -7.55
N ARG A 263 16.34 -5.50 -7.28
CA ARG A 263 17.30 -6.19 -8.15
C ARG A 263 16.67 -7.42 -8.79
N HIS A 264 16.79 -7.50 -10.12
CA HIS A 264 16.38 -8.67 -10.91
C HIS A 264 14.96 -9.13 -10.59
N ALA A 265 14.06 -8.17 -10.35
CA ALA A 265 12.71 -8.45 -9.85
C ALA A 265 11.87 -9.29 -10.84
N ALA A 266 12.20 -9.29 -12.13
CA ALA A 266 11.57 -10.15 -13.14
C ALA A 266 12.05 -11.61 -13.09
N ARG A 267 13.14 -11.91 -12.36
CA ARG A 267 13.77 -13.24 -12.28
C ARG A 267 13.87 -13.79 -10.86
N THR A 268 13.68 -12.95 -9.86
CA THR A 268 13.77 -13.32 -8.45
C THR A 268 12.38 -13.32 -7.82
N PRO A 269 11.91 -14.47 -7.29
CA PRO A 269 10.61 -14.54 -6.62
C PRO A 269 10.53 -13.57 -5.44
N ARG A 270 9.33 -13.01 -5.22
CA ARG A 270 9.01 -12.38 -3.95
C ARG A 270 9.10 -13.42 -2.83
N PHE A 271 9.28 -13.01 -1.57
CA PHE A 271 9.53 -13.95 -0.47
C PHE A 271 8.42 -15.02 -0.27
N TYR A 272 7.21 -14.75 -0.74
CA TYR A 272 6.04 -15.64 -0.66
C TYR A 272 5.76 -16.41 -1.97
N GLU A 273 6.63 -16.30 -2.97
CA GLU A 273 6.52 -16.95 -4.28
C GLU A 273 7.63 -17.99 -4.46
N THR A 274 7.44 -18.88 -5.43
CA THR A 274 8.49 -19.76 -5.95
C THR A 274 8.71 -19.44 -7.43
N ALA A 275 9.78 -19.98 -8.02
CA ALA A 275 10.03 -19.79 -9.46
C ALA A 275 8.85 -20.21 -10.35
N GLY A 276 8.06 -21.21 -9.93
CA GLY A 276 6.89 -21.68 -10.67
C GLY A 276 5.60 -20.89 -10.44
N THR A 277 5.54 -20.04 -9.41
CA THR A 277 4.33 -19.26 -9.03
C THR A 277 4.53 -17.75 -9.14
N MET A 278 5.74 -17.30 -9.48
CA MET A 278 6.12 -15.90 -9.58
C MET A 278 5.24 -15.14 -10.58
N GLN A 279 4.68 -14.02 -10.12
CA GLN A 279 3.98 -13.09 -11.01
C GLN A 279 4.98 -12.20 -11.74
N PRO A 280 4.71 -11.83 -13.02
CA PRO A 280 5.53 -10.88 -13.76
C PRO A 280 5.78 -9.58 -12.98
N SER A 281 6.94 -8.98 -13.19
CA SER A 281 7.36 -7.74 -12.56
C SER A 281 7.96 -6.81 -13.61
N SER A 282 7.56 -5.54 -13.60
CA SER A 282 8.13 -4.47 -14.43
C SER A 282 9.03 -3.54 -13.63
N LEU A 283 9.44 -3.92 -12.41
CA LEU A 283 10.27 -3.08 -11.56
C LEU A 283 11.63 -2.82 -12.20
N ASP A 284 12.24 -3.83 -12.84
CA ASP A 284 13.53 -3.67 -13.53
C ASP A 284 13.41 -2.65 -14.68
N ASP A 285 12.37 -2.76 -15.50
CA ASP A 285 12.11 -1.86 -16.65
C ASP A 285 11.83 -0.40 -16.23
N HIS A 286 11.35 -0.20 -15.00
CA HIS A 286 10.98 1.11 -14.47
C HIS A 286 12.02 1.72 -13.53
N PHE A 287 13.07 0.97 -13.19
CA PHE A 287 13.97 1.35 -12.11
C PHE A 287 14.65 2.70 -12.36
N ASP A 288 15.44 2.80 -13.43
CA ASP A 288 16.24 4.00 -13.71
C ASP A 288 15.39 5.21 -14.11
N ALA A 289 14.30 4.97 -14.85
CA ALA A 289 13.50 6.05 -15.41
C ALA A 289 12.50 6.65 -14.39
N PHE A 290 12.00 5.85 -13.46
CA PHE A 290 10.91 6.23 -12.56
C PHE A 290 11.19 5.95 -11.09
N ILE A 291 11.57 4.72 -10.71
CA ILE A 291 11.67 4.33 -9.29
C ILE A 291 12.81 5.08 -8.60
N ALA A 292 14.05 4.90 -9.06
CA ALA A 292 15.23 5.52 -8.48
C ALA A 292 15.13 7.06 -8.40
N PRO A 293 14.74 7.79 -9.46
CA PRO A 293 14.58 9.24 -9.35
C PRO A 293 13.44 9.65 -8.41
N SER A 294 12.32 8.91 -8.36
CA SER A 294 11.23 9.23 -7.42
C SER A 294 11.69 9.14 -5.97
N PHE A 295 12.37 8.04 -5.62
CA PHE A 295 12.89 7.86 -4.27
C PHE A 295 13.99 8.87 -3.91
N ARG A 296 14.88 9.23 -4.84
CA ARG A 296 15.93 10.22 -4.60
C ARG A 296 15.36 11.59 -4.24
N GLU A 297 14.42 12.08 -5.04
CA GLU A 297 13.79 13.38 -4.80
C GLU A 297 12.91 13.37 -3.54
N ALA A 298 12.20 12.26 -3.30
CA ALA A 298 11.44 12.06 -2.07
C ALA A 298 12.34 12.03 -0.83
N ALA A 299 13.49 11.37 -0.89
CA ALA A 299 14.45 11.31 0.21
C ALA A 299 14.93 12.72 0.61
N ALA A 300 15.36 13.52 -0.36
CA ALA A 300 15.77 14.89 -0.11
C ALA A 300 14.61 15.74 0.44
N LEU A 301 13.38 15.52 -0.04
CA LEU A 301 12.18 16.22 0.44
C LEU A 301 11.84 15.88 1.89
N LEU A 302 11.95 14.59 2.24
CA LEU A 302 11.65 14.03 3.55
C LEU A 302 12.71 14.39 4.59
N GLU A 303 14.00 14.37 4.21
CA GLU A 303 15.10 14.80 5.08
C GLU A 303 14.94 16.26 5.51
N ARG A 304 14.60 17.16 4.59
CA ARG A 304 14.29 18.57 4.90
C ARG A 304 13.08 18.74 5.83
N ARG A 305 12.24 17.71 5.97
CA ARG A 305 11.09 17.66 6.87
C ARG A 305 11.38 16.90 8.17
N GLY A 306 12.64 16.51 8.40
CA GLY A 306 13.04 15.78 9.60
C GLY A 306 12.63 14.31 9.59
N VAL A 307 12.34 13.73 8.42
CA VAL A 307 11.98 12.32 8.29
C VAL A 307 13.21 11.50 7.89
N ARG A 308 13.59 10.54 8.74
CA ARG A 308 14.69 9.60 8.50
C ARG A 308 14.18 8.34 7.81
N MET A 309 14.90 7.88 6.79
CA MET A 309 14.60 6.61 6.12
C MET A 309 15.78 5.65 6.20
N VAL A 310 15.51 4.42 6.63
CA VAL A 310 16.50 3.34 6.74
C VAL A 310 16.00 2.12 5.98
N ASN A 311 16.74 1.71 4.96
CA ASN A 311 16.47 0.52 4.18
C ASN A 311 17.23 -0.69 4.77
N LEU A 312 16.48 -1.71 5.17
CA LEU A 312 16.98 -2.93 5.79
C LEU A 312 17.26 -4.05 4.76
N SER A 313 17.14 -3.75 3.47
CA SER A 313 17.59 -4.61 2.37
C SER A 313 19.05 -4.27 2.02
N PRO A 314 20.05 -5.04 2.51
CA PRO A 314 21.47 -4.67 2.39
C PRO A 314 21.95 -4.61 0.94
N HIS A 315 21.39 -5.45 0.08
CA HIS A 315 21.74 -5.54 -1.34
C HIS A 315 20.73 -4.85 -2.26
N SER A 316 19.96 -3.88 -1.75
CA SER A 316 19.02 -3.13 -2.59
C SER A 316 19.72 -2.38 -3.73
N ALA A 317 19.02 -2.20 -4.86
CA ALA A 317 19.47 -1.36 -5.98
C ALA A 317 19.36 0.14 -5.66
N LEU A 318 18.57 0.53 -4.66
CA LEU A 318 18.52 1.93 -4.23
C LEU A 318 19.84 2.33 -3.58
N ASP A 319 20.35 3.49 -3.99
CA ASP A 319 21.58 4.09 -3.48
C ASP A 319 21.50 4.39 -1.96
N THR A 320 22.64 4.40 -1.28
CA THR A 320 22.74 4.79 0.15
C THR A 320 22.39 6.26 0.37
N GLN A 321 22.53 7.11 -0.64
CA GLN A 321 22.09 8.52 -0.60
C GLN A 321 20.56 8.66 -0.61
N VAL A 322 19.83 7.62 -1.03
CA VAL A 322 18.36 7.62 -1.06
C VAL A 322 17.79 7.17 0.29
N ALA A 323 18.36 6.13 0.87
CA ALA A 323 18.00 5.65 2.20
C ALA A 323 19.22 4.98 2.82
N GLU A 324 19.49 5.32 4.07
CA GLU A 324 20.55 4.70 4.87
C GLU A 324 20.40 3.18 4.83
N LYS A 325 21.50 2.43 4.67
CA LYS A 325 21.45 0.97 4.78
C LYS A 325 21.60 0.60 6.25
N GLY A 326 20.55 0.00 6.82
CA GLY A 326 20.54 -0.45 8.22
C GLY A 326 20.70 -1.96 8.34
N ASP A 327 21.27 -2.41 9.45
CA ASP A 327 21.20 -3.82 9.88
C ASP A 327 19.99 -3.99 10.79
N TRP A 328 19.06 -4.86 10.39
CA TRP A 328 17.85 -5.15 11.16
C TRP A 328 18.16 -5.61 12.59
N ARG A 329 19.35 -6.18 12.85
CA ARG A 329 19.76 -6.64 14.19
C ARG A 329 19.84 -5.50 15.21
N GLN A 330 20.00 -4.26 14.75
CA GLN A 330 20.00 -3.07 15.61
C GLN A 330 18.60 -2.73 16.13
N LEU A 331 17.55 -3.31 15.53
CA LEU A 331 16.14 -3.12 15.90
C LEU A 331 15.59 -4.27 16.76
N ARG A 332 16.48 -5.13 17.27
CA ARG A 332 16.09 -6.21 18.16
C ARG A 332 15.56 -5.64 19.47
N ARG A 333 14.52 -6.29 20.02
CA ARG A 333 14.03 -5.98 21.36
C ARG A 333 15.18 -6.05 22.35
N VAL A 334 15.40 -4.98 23.10
CA VAL A 334 16.33 -4.99 24.23
C VAL A 334 15.64 -5.78 25.34
N SER A 335 16.12 -6.99 25.62
CA SER A 335 15.69 -7.75 26.79
C SER A 335 16.07 -6.97 28.04
N VAL A 336 15.10 -6.29 28.66
CA VAL A 336 15.29 -5.79 30.02
C VAL A 336 15.30 -7.03 30.91
N ALA A 337 16.50 -7.51 31.23
CA ALA A 337 16.68 -8.52 32.26
C ALA A 337 16.22 -7.90 33.59
N TYR A 338 14.99 -8.19 34.00
CA TYR A 338 14.61 -8.03 35.40
C TYR A 338 15.38 -9.10 36.18
N GLY A 339 16.46 -8.66 36.83
CA GLY A 339 17.17 -9.42 37.85
C GLY A 339 16.49 -9.35 39.21
#